data_AF-A0A6G8PYA1-F1
#
_entry.id   AF-A0A6G8PYA1-F1
#
_cell.length_a   1.000
_cell.length_b   1.000
_cell.length_c   1.000
_cell.angle_alpha   90.00
_cell.angle_beta   90.00
_cell.angle_gamma   90.00
#
_symmetry.space_group_name_H-M   'P 1'
#
loop_
_entity.id
_entity.type
_entity.pdbx_description
1 polymer ?
#
loop_
_entity_poly.entity_id
_entity_poly.type
_entity_poly.pdbx_seq_one_letter_code
_entity_poly.pdbx_strand_id
1 'polypeptide(L)'
;MRSPGTRAEKPGYALHVLADGLDPPRYAYVEVRFRDGRRRFARLHTPEGVRAILDEWRRRGERSGLYFWAPGVIVVREITRAGIAALVEDLMAEGELEVAFVPAEDC
;
A
#
# COMPACT_ATOMS: atom_id res chain seq x y z
N MET A 1 6.51 18.13 7.22
CA MET A 1 5.05 18.41 7.15
C MET A 1 4.35 17.06 7.01
N ARG A 2 3.59 16.59 8.01
CA ARG A 2 2.91 15.28 7.91
C ARG A 2 1.67 15.46 7.02
N SER A 3 1.63 14.80 5.87
CA SER A 3 0.42 14.74 5.03
C SER A 3 -0.74 14.16 5.85
N PRO A 4 -1.95 14.77 5.82
CA PRO A 4 -3.06 14.34 6.64
C PRO A 4 -3.56 12.99 6.13
N GLY A 5 -3.31 11.93 6.91
CA GLY A 5 -3.82 10.60 6.61
C GLY A 5 -5.35 10.60 6.56
N THR A 6 -5.94 10.01 5.52
CA THR A 6 -7.40 10.02 5.35
C THR A 6 -8.00 8.74 5.95
N ARG A 7 -9.01 8.87 6.83
CA ARG A 7 -9.68 7.75 7.52
C ARG A 7 -10.98 7.33 6.83
N ALA A 8 -11.18 6.05 6.53
CA ALA A 8 -12.45 5.51 5.99
C ALA A 8 -13.00 4.50 6.97
N GLU A 9 -14.32 4.48 7.19
CA GLU A 9 -14.97 3.51 8.08
C GLU A 9 -15.94 2.66 7.28
N LYS A 10 -15.82 1.33 7.44
CA LYS A 10 -16.67 0.32 6.81
C LYS A 10 -17.21 -0.63 7.90
N PRO A 11 -18.32 -1.35 7.66
CA PRO A 11 -18.77 -2.38 8.59
C PRO A 11 -17.70 -3.47 8.74
N GLY A 12 -16.93 -3.44 9.83
CA GLY A 12 -15.92 -4.47 10.16
C GLY A 12 -14.48 -3.95 10.25
N TYR A 13 -14.14 -2.87 9.55
CA TYR A 13 -12.78 -2.29 9.60
C TYR A 13 -12.73 -0.78 9.31
N ALA A 14 -11.61 -0.16 9.65
CA ALA A 14 -11.25 1.20 9.28
C ALA A 14 -9.96 1.21 8.45
N LEU A 15 -9.91 2.09 7.46
CA LEU A 15 -8.71 2.33 6.64
C LEU A 15 -8.03 3.62 7.06
N HIS A 16 -6.71 3.55 7.20
CA HIS A 16 -5.83 4.70 7.27
C HIS A 16 -4.85 4.64 6.12
N VAL A 17 -4.79 5.72 5.33
CA VAL A 17 -3.93 5.80 4.15
C VAL A 17 -3.00 7.01 4.27
N LEU A 18 -1.71 6.79 4.05
CA LEU A 18 -0.69 7.82 3.96
C LEU A 18 0.01 7.74 2.60
N ALA A 19 -0.30 8.67 1.70
CA ALA A 19 0.27 8.75 0.36
C ALA A 19 1.49 9.68 0.27
N ASP A 20 2.26 9.56 -0.82
CA ASP A 20 3.47 10.36 -1.13
C ASP A 20 3.22 11.85 -1.41
N GLY A 21 1.95 12.29 -1.45
CA GLY A 21 1.57 13.68 -1.67
C GLY A 21 1.62 14.15 -3.12
N LEU A 22 1.91 13.24 -4.07
CA LEU A 22 1.75 13.50 -5.49
C LEU A 22 0.27 13.43 -5.90
N ASP A 23 -0.08 14.07 -7.01
CA ASP A 23 -1.40 13.98 -7.63
C ASP A 23 -1.27 13.61 -9.13
N PRO A 24 -1.54 12.35 -9.52
CA PRO A 24 -1.96 11.24 -8.66
C PRO A 24 -0.80 10.65 -7.83
N PRO A 25 -1.08 10.04 -6.66
CA PRO A 25 -0.08 9.39 -5.84
C PRO A 25 0.45 8.11 -6.49
N ARG A 26 1.74 7.83 -6.29
CA ARG A 26 2.42 6.64 -6.84
C ARG A 26 2.76 5.62 -5.77
N TYR A 27 2.71 6.06 -4.52
CA TYR A 27 3.02 5.29 -3.34
C TYR A 27 2.06 5.61 -2.20
N ALA A 28 1.65 4.58 -1.44
CA ALA A 28 0.93 4.76 -0.20
C ALA A 28 1.19 3.66 0.83
N TYR A 29 1.25 4.03 2.10
CA TYR A 29 1.08 3.11 3.21
C TYR A 29 -0.41 2.97 3.53
N VAL A 30 -0.87 1.73 3.66
CA VAL A 30 -2.25 1.41 4.04
C VAL A 30 -2.23 0.61 5.32
N GLU A 31 -3.06 1.04 6.27
CA GLU A 31 -3.37 0.29 7.49
C GLU A 31 -4.85 -0.05 7.51
N VAL A 32 -5.15 -1.34 7.70
CA VAL A 32 -6.49 -1.87 7.97
C VAL A 32 -6.60 -2.16 9.45
N ARG A 33 -7.58 -1.56 10.12
CA ARG A 33 -7.88 -1.78 11.55
C ARG A 33 -9.20 -2.51 11.69
N PHE A 34 -9.18 -3.72 12.24
CA PHE A 34 -10.38 -4.50 12.50
C PHE A 34 -11.00 -4.17 13.86
N ARG A 35 -12.29 -4.48 14.01
CA ARG A 35 -13.01 -4.26 15.28
C ARG A 35 -12.48 -5.10 16.45
N ASP A 36 -11.89 -6.26 16.16
CA ASP A 36 -11.26 -7.14 17.14
C ASP A 36 -9.88 -6.64 17.61
N GLY A 37 -9.43 -5.49 17.09
CA GLY A 37 -8.14 -4.88 17.41
C GLY A 37 -6.99 -5.34 16.52
N ARG A 38 -7.19 -6.33 15.63
CA ARG A 38 -6.17 -6.72 14.66
C ARG A 38 -5.86 -5.56 13.72
N ARG A 39 -4.58 -5.45 13.36
CA ARG A 39 -4.05 -4.42 12.48
C ARG A 39 -3.21 -5.07 11.40
N ARG A 40 -3.38 -4.60 10.16
CA ARG A 40 -2.72 -5.12 8.98
C ARG A 40 -2.19 -3.98 8.12
N PHE A 41 -1.00 -4.14 7.57
CA PHE A 41 -0.32 -3.11 6.79
C PHE A 41 0.07 -3.61 5.41
N ALA A 42 -0.03 -2.73 4.42
CA ALA A 42 0.57 -2.94 3.11
C ALA A 42 1.16 -1.64 2.59
N ARG A 43 2.13 -1.81 1.70
CA ARG A 43 2.66 -0.74 0.86
C ARG A 43 2.07 -0.90 -0.53
N LEU A 44 1.40 0.13 -1.02
CA LEU A 44 0.88 0.17 -2.37
C LEU A 44 1.84 0.94 -3.26
N HIS A 45 2.10 0.41 -4.44
CA HIS A 45 2.80 1.11 -5.51
C HIS A 45 1.99 1.06 -6.80
N THR A 46 2.08 2.10 -7.62
CA THR A 46 1.68 2.02 -9.02
C THR A 46 2.81 1.47 -9.89
N PRO A 47 2.54 0.94 -11.09
CA PRO A 47 3.58 0.57 -12.04
C PRO A 47 4.55 1.72 -12.34
N GLU A 48 4.04 2.95 -12.42
CA GLU A 48 4.87 4.14 -12.60
C GLU A 48 5.78 4.38 -11.38
N GLY A 49 5.27 4.19 -10.16
CA GLY A 49 6.05 4.28 -8.94
C GLY A 49 7.19 3.25 -8.89
N VAL A 50 6.90 1.99 -9.24
CA VAL A 50 7.93 0.93 -9.33
C VAL A 50 8.98 1.28 -10.38
N ARG A 51 8.56 1.75 -11.56
CA ARG A 51 9.49 2.16 -12.62
C ARG A 51 10.40 3.30 -12.17
N ALA A 52 9.85 4.31 -11.48
CA ALA A 52 10.63 5.43 -10.95
C ALA A 52 11.71 4.96 -9.96
N ILE A 53 11.38 3.99 -9.09
CA ILE A 53 12.34 3.39 -8.16
C ILE A 53 13.47 2.67 -8.91
N LEU A 54 13.13 1.85 -9.91
CA LEU A 54 14.11 1.12 -10.72
C LEU A 54 15.04 2.06 -11.50
N ASP A 55 14.46 3.09 -12.12
CA ASP A 55 15.21 4.11 -12.86
C ASP A 55 16.14 4.90 -11.93
N GLU A 56 15.70 5.23 -10.73
CA GLU A 56 16.52 5.89 -9.71
C GLU A 56 17.67 4.99 -9.24
N TRP A 57 17.41 3.73 -8.93
CA TRP A 57 18.46 2.79 -8.53
C TRP A 57 19.51 2.62 -9.61
N ARG A 58 19.08 2.46 -10.87
CA ARG A 58 19.99 2.40 -12.02
C ARG A 58 20.84 3.67 -12.13
N ARG A 59 20.24 4.85 -11.93
CA ARG A 59 20.94 6.15 -12.02
C ARG A 59 21.96 6.34 -10.90
N ARG A 60 21.63 5.93 -9.67
CA ARG A 60 22.50 6.11 -8.49
C ARG A 60 23.55 5.01 -8.34
N GLY A 61 23.41 3.89 -9.04
CA GLY A 61 24.27 2.71 -8.88
C GLY A 61 24.06 1.98 -7.56
N GLU A 62 23.01 2.32 -6.80
CA GLU A 62 22.67 1.67 -5.52
C GLU A 62 22.23 0.21 -5.74
N ARG A 63 21.53 -0.06 -6.85
CA ARG A 63 21.21 -1.39 -7.39
C ARG A 63 21.18 -1.36 -8.91
N SER A 64 21.09 -2.53 -9.55
CA SER A 64 21.07 -2.66 -11.02
C SER A 64 19.85 -2.04 -11.70
N GLY A 65 18.75 -1.85 -10.97
CA GLY A 65 17.46 -1.42 -11.54
C GLY A 65 16.75 -2.52 -12.36
N LEU A 66 17.22 -3.77 -12.32
CA LEU A 66 16.63 -4.88 -13.07
C LEU A 66 15.41 -5.51 -12.39
N TYR A 67 15.31 -5.39 -11.07
CA TYR A 67 14.25 -6.00 -10.27
C TYR A 67 13.87 -5.13 -9.09
N PHE A 68 12.62 -5.25 -8.66
CA PHE A 68 12.09 -4.69 -7.43
C PHE A 68 11.51 -5.84 -6.61
N TRP A 69 12.01 -6.04 -5.39
CA TRP A 69 11.53 -7.07 -4.47
C TRP A 69 11.33 -6.47 -3.09
N ALA A 70 10.10 -6.56 -2.57
CA ALA A 70 9.75 -6.05 -1.25
C ALA A 70 8.57 -6.85 -0.67
N PRO A 71 8.69 -7.41 0.55
CA PRO A 71 7.58 -8.03 1.26
C PRO A 71 6.45 -7.03 1.55
N GLY A 72 5.19 -7.48 1.49
CA GLY A 72 4.02 -6.62 1.78
C GLY A 72 3.87 -5.43 0.81
N VAL A 73 4.45 -5.52 -0.39
CA VAL A 73 4.19 -4.59 -1.48
C VAL A 73 3.15 -5.17 -2.42
N ILE A 74 2.10 -4.40 -2.68
CA ILE A 74 1.07 -4.70 -3.66
C ILE A 74 1.16 -3.65 -4.76
N VAL A 75 1.21 -4.09 -6.02
CA VAL A 75 1.18 -3.20 -7.17
C VAL A 75 -0.26 -3.02 -7.65
N VAL A 76 -0.76 -1.79 -7.62
CA VAL A 76 -2.13 -1.44 -7.99
C VAL A 76 -2.13 -0.50 -9.18
N ARG A 77 -3.21 -0.50 -9.97
CA ARG A 77 -3.32 0.36 -11.16
C ARG A 77 -3.25 1.85 -10.81
N GLU A 78 -3.95 2.23 -9.76
CA GLU A 78 -4.07 3.60 -9.26
C GLU A 78 -4.26 3.59 -7.75
N ILE A 79 -3.81 4.66 -7.09
CA ILE A 79 -3.98 4.84 -5.65
C ILE A 79 -5.08 5.87 -5.43
N THR A 80 -6.31 5.37 -5.33
CA THR A 80 -7.48 6.18 -4.96
C THR A 80 -8.11 5.60 -3.71
N ARG A 81 -8.81 6.43 -2.93
CA ARG A 81 -9.53 5.95 -1.75
C ARG A 81 -10.51 4.82 -2.09
N ALA A 82 -11.26 4.98 -3.18
CA ALA A 82 -12.23 3.98 -3.62
C ALA A 82 -11.53 2.68 -4.06
N GLY A 83 -10.43 2.79 -4.81
CA GLY A 83 -9.63 1.65 -5.26
C GLY A 83 -9.00 0.88 -4.09
N ILE A 84 -8.49 1.58 -3.07
CA ILE A 84 -7.91 0.92 -1.88
C ILE A 84 -8.99 0.17 -1.09
N ALA A 85 -10.17 0.78 -0.91
CA ALA A 85 -11.27 0.10 -0.25
C ALA A 85 -11.72 -1.13 -1.05
N ALA A 86 -11.88 -1.00 -2.37
CA ALA A 86 -12.24 -2.12 -3.24
C ALA A 86 -11.19 -3.25 -3.18
N LEU A 87 -9.90 -2.93 -3.21
CA LEU A 87 -8.81 -3.90 -3.05
C LEU A 87 -8.92 -4.67 -1.73
N VAL A 88 -9.16 -3.98 -0.62
CA VAL A 88 -9.25 -4.63 0.70
C VAL A 88 -10.46 -5.56 0.77
N GLU A 89 -11.61 -5.14 0.24
CA GLU A 89 -12.81 -6.01 0.16
C GLU A 89 -12.57 -7.24 -0.73
N ASP A 90 -11.91 -7.06 -1.88
CA ASP A 90 -11.57 -8.13 -2.82
C ASP A 90 -10.65 -9.17 -2.17
N LEU A 91 -9.55 -8.72 -1.55
CA LEU A 91 -8.63 -9.60 -0.82
C LEU A 91 -9.28 -10.29 0.38
N MET A 92 -10.26 -9.67 1.05
CA MET A 92 -11.02 -10.32 2.11
C MET A 92 -11.96 -11.39 1.56
N ALA A 93 -12.63 -11.13 0.44
CA ALA A 93 -13.53 -12.07 -0.21
C ALA A 93 -12.79 -13.32 -0.69
N GLU A 94 -11.58 -13.14 -1.24
CA GLU A 94 -10.71 -14.24 -1.71
C GLU A 94 -9.90 -14.90 -0.57
N GLY A 95 -9.94 -14.36 0.66
CA GLY A 95 -9.17 -14.88 1.79
C GLY A 95 -7.66 -14.63 1.69
N GLU A 96 -7.23 -13.72 0.82
CA GLU A 96 -5.82 -13.43 0.52
C GLU A 96 -5.25 -12.27 1.36
N LEU A 97 -6.08 -11.55 2.11
CA LEU A 97 -5.65 -10.37 2.86
C LEU A 97 -4.48 -10.67 3.82
N GLU A 98 -4.54 -11.80 4.52
CA GLU A 98 -3.51 -12.21 5.49
C GLU A 98 -2.15 -12.57 4.83
N VAL A 99 -2.15 -12.81 3.51
CA VAL A 99 -0.94 -13.06 2.72
C VAL A 99 -0.41 -11.75 2.13
N ALA A 100 -1.31 -10.89 1.65
CA ALA A 100 -0.96 -9.65 0.98
C ALA A 100 -0.54 -8.53 1.96
N PHE A 101 -1.17 -8.49 3.15
CA PHE A 101 -0.88 -7.53 4.20
C PHE A 101 -0.11 -8.19 5.34
N VAL A 102 0.88 -7.48 5.86
CA VAL A 102 1.67 -7.92 7.01
C VAL A 102 0.99 -7.52 8.34
N PRO A 103 1.12 -8.33 9.39
CA PRO A 103 0.72 -7.94 10.74
C PRO A 103 1.43 -6.67 11.23
N ALA A 104 0.75 -5.91 12.09
CA ALA A 104 1.27 -4.66 12.66
C ALA A 104 2.51 -4.86 13.53
N GLU A 105 2.53 -5.97 14.24
CA GLU A 105 3.62 -6.44 15.08
C GLU A 105 4.89 -6.78 14.29
N ASP A 106 4.78 -6.99 12.97
CA ASP A 106 5.90 -7.34 12.08
C ASP A 106 6.41 -6.14 11.26
N CYS A 107 5.92 -4.92 11.51
CA CYS A 107 6.23 -3.69 10.77
C CYS A 107 7.24 -2.76 11.45
#